data_AF-A0A6L3EJ78-F1
#
_entry.id   AF-A0A6L3EJ78-F1
#
_cell.length_a   1.000
_cell.length_b   1.000
_cell.length_c   1.000
_cell.angle_alpha   90.00
_cell.angle_beta   90.00
_cell.angle_gamma   90.00
#
_symmetry.space_group_name_H-M   'P 1'
#
loop_
_entity.id
_entity.type
_entity.pdbx_description
1 polymer ?
#
loop_
_entity_poly.entity_id
_entity_poly.type
_entity_poly.pdbx_seq_one_letter_code
_entity_poly.pdbx_strand_id
1 'polypeptide(L)'
;MVTPIQHHDWLALIEISGPFLAVPVLKEAFPQGLEELDGIKRKRLRQAYEEWREALETDDPQFPELHVAWIDEVLARGLELDEDGKADVLKRADWCAANLSATLPEHGVMLAPDLAVIDEQRGNKPLMHIHTYGQDVDLDATLKLDGWAATPADRMVQLCRATGCRLGLVTNGERWMLVDAPVGAVTTFASWYARIWSQEPITLQAFVHLLGIRRFFVDEPEQLAALFARPLK
;
A
#
# COMPACT_ATOMS: atom_id res chain seq x y z
N MET A 1 -29.38 8.25 12.23
CA MET A 1 -29.01 6.83 12.07
C MET A 1 -28.05 6.78 10.90
N VAL A 2 -26.77 6.50 11.15
CA VAL A 2 -25.79 6.32 10.07
C VAL A 2 -26.09 4.97 9.44
N THR A 3 -26.40 4.94 8.16
CA THR A 3 -26.56 3.68 7.43
C THR A 3 -25.22 2.95 7.50
N PRO A 4 -25.14 1.70 7.97
CA PRO A 4 -23.88 0.99 8.02
C PRO A 4 -23.34 0.90 6.60
N ILE A 5 -22.15 1.46 6.40
CA ILE A 5 -21.51 1.48 5.09
C ILE A 5 -21.29 0.03 4.67
N GLN A 6 -21.80 -0.36 3.50
CA GLN A 6 -21.71 -1.74 3.08
C GLN A 6 -20.35 -1.94 2.42
N HIS A 7 -19.65 -3.03 2.75
CA HIS A 7 -18.36 -3.32 2.13
C HIS A 7 -18.43 -3.43 0.60
N HIS A 8 -19.61 -3.71 0.04
CA HIS A 8 -19.84 -3.66 -1.40
C HIS A 8 -19.61 -2.28 -2.01
N ASP A 9 -19.92 -1.20 -1.28
CA ASP A 9 -19.91 0.17 -1.81
C ASP A 9 -18.49 0.57 -2.21
N TRP A 10 -17.50 0.35 -1.34
CA TRP A 10 -16.11 0.70 -1.65
C TRP A 10 -15.41 -0.33 -2.52
N LEU A 11 -15.78 -1.61 -2.42
CA LEU A 11 -15.24 -2.65 -3.31
C LEU A 11 -15.60 -2.36 -4.77
N ALA A 12 -16.76 -1.74 -5.03
CA ALA A 12 -17.17 -1.32 -6.37
C ALA A 12 -16.41 -0.09 -6.89
N LEU A 13 -15.68 0.62 -6.02
CA LEU A 13 -14.96 1.86 -6.33
C LEU A 13 -13.45 1.66 -6.47
N ILE A 14 -12.96 0.43 -6.31
CA ILE A 14 -11.54 0.08 -6.47
C ILE A 14 -11.35 -0.93 -7.58
N GLU A 15 -10.18 -0.92 -8.19
CA GLU A 15 -9.82 -1.91 -9.20
C GLU A 15 -9.21 -3.13 -8.51
N ILE A 16 -9.81 -4.29 -8.73
CA ILE A 16 -9.37 -5.57 -8.16
C ILE A 16 -9.07 -6.54 -9.30
N SER A 17 -7.90 -7.16 -9.25
CA SER A 17 -7.51 -8.27 -10.12
C SER A 17 -7.05 -9.44 -9.26
N GLY A 18 -7.69 -10.60 -9.40
CA GLY A 18 -7.40 -11.80 -8.62
C GLY A 18 -8.23 -11.96 -7.32
N PRO A 19 -7.93 -13.00 -6.52
CA PRO A 19 -8.62 -13.33 -5.26
C PRO A 19 -8.54 -12.25 -4.18
N PHE A 20 -9.59 -11.45 -3.98
CA PHE A 20 -9.61 -10.43 -2.92
C PHE A 20 -10.46 -10.81 -1.71
N LEU A 21 -10.48 -9.96 -0.68
CA LEU A 21 -11.21 -10.20 0.56
C LEU A 21 -12.72 -10.29 0.30
N ALA A 22 -13.31 -11.45 0.59
CA ALA A 22 -14.75 -11.66 0.48
C ALA A 22 -15.51 -10.83 1.54
N VAL A 23 -16.74 -10.43 1.22
CA VAL A 23 -17.58 -9.63 2.13
C VAL A 23 -17.79 -10.26 3.51
N PRO A 24 -17.96 -11.60 3.67
CA PRO A 24 -18.00 -12.21 5.00
C PRO A 24 -16.73 -11.99 5.81
N VAL A 25 -15.55 -12.10 5.18
CA VAL A 25 -14.26 -11.83 5.83
C VAL A 25 -14.16 -10.37 6.27
N LEU A 26 -14.61 -9.44 5.43
CA LEU A 26 -14.64 -8.02 5.76
C LEU A 26 -15.61 -7.73 6.91
N LYS A 27 -16.80 -8.34 6.93
CA LYS A 27 -17.77 -8.19 8.02
C LYS A 27 -17.23 -8.73 9.35
N GLU A 28 -16.44 -9.80 9.32
CA GLU A 28 -15.77 -10.31 10.52
C GLU A 28 -14.66 -9.37 11.00
N ALA A 29 -13.84 -8.87 10.07
CA ALA A 29 -12.73 -7.97 10.39
C ALA A 29 -13.18 -6.54 10.74
N PHE A 30 -14.39 -6.14 10.32
CA PHE A 30 -15.00 -4.84 10.49
C PHE A 30 -16.50 -4.99 10.82
N PRO A 31 -16.84 -5.53 12.00
CA PRO A 31 -18.23 -5.84 12.35
C PRO A 31 -19.15 -4.62 12.40
N GLN A 32 -18.58 -3.43 12.63
CA GLN A 32 -19.30 -2.15 12.64
C GLN A 32 -19.21 -1.40 11.29
N GLY A 33 -18.63 -2.03 10.27
CA GLY A 33 -18.24 -1.36 9.02
C GLY A 33 -16.94 -0.57 9.18
N LEU A 34 -16.68 0.30 8.20
CA LEU A 34 -15.52 1.18 8.20
C LEU A 34 -15.86 2.45 9.00
N GLU A 35 -15.12 2.68 10.09
CA GLU A 35 -15.30 3.88 10.91
C GLU A 35 -14.88 5.13 10.13
N GLU A 36 -15.58 6.24 10.35
CA GLU A 36 -15.18 7.52 9.79
C GLU A 36 -13.78 7.91 10.27
N LEU A 37 -12.96 8.40 9.34
CA LEU A 37 -11.67 8.95 9.69
C LEU A 37 -11.83 10.30 10.40
N ASP A 38 -10.91 10.55 11.33
CA ASP A 38 -10.77 11.82 12.00
C ASP A 38 -10.77 13.00 11.00
N GLY A 39 -11.49 14.07 11.35
CA GLY A 39 -11.69 15.21 10.47
C GLY A 39 -10.39 15.97 10.17
N ILE A 40 -9.45 15.99 11.11
CA ILE A 40 -8.13 16.61 10.92
C ILE A 40 -7.31 15.76 9.95
N LYS A 41 -7.28 14.43 10.14
CA LYS A 41 -6.61 13.51 9.21
C LYS A 41 -7.15 13.66 7.77
N ARG A 42 -8.47 13.63 7.60
CA ARG A 42 -9.10 13.80 6.27
C ARG A 42 -8.76 15.14 5.64
N LYS A 43 -8.85 16.22 6.41
CA LYS A 43 -8.53 17.56 5.93
C LYS A 43 -7.07 17.66 5.47
N ARG A 44 -6.15 17.09 6.26
CA ARG A 44 -4.72 17.12 5.99
C ARG A 44 -4.35 16.35 4.72
N LEU A 45 -4.83 15.11 4.59
CA LEU A 45 -4.61 14.31 3.38
C LEU A 45 -5.18 14.99 2.12
N ARG A 46 -6.37 15.60 2.23
CA ARG A 46 -6.94 16.37 1.13
C ARG A 46 -6.06 17.56 0.74
N GLN A 47 -5.57 18.33 1.72
CA GLN A 47 -4.71 19.49 1.46
C GLN A 47 -3.38 19.08 0.81
N ALA A 48 -2.73 18.04 1.31
CA ALA A 48 -1.48 17.55 0.73
C ALA A 48 -1.68 17.03 -0.70
N TYR A 49 -2.80 16.36 -0.98
CA TYR A 49 -3.15 15.95 -2.34
C TYR A 49 -3.43 17.14 -3.26
N GLU A 50 -4.16 18.15 -2.78
CA GLU A 50 -4.43 19.39 -3.55
C GLU A 50 -3.13 20.13 -3.91
N GLU A 51 -2.21 20.29 -2.95
CA GLU A 51 -0.89 20.88 -3.16
C GLU A 51 -0.07 20.08 -4.18
N TRP A 52 -0.02 18.75 -4.03
CA TRP A 52 0.67 17.88 -4.97
C TRP A 52 0.09 17.93 -6.39
N ARG A 53 -1.24 18.03 -6.51
CA ARG A 53 -1.93 18.20 -7.79
C ARG A 53 -1.67 19.55 -8.44
N GLU A 54 -1.70 20.63 -7.65
CA GLU A 54 -1.43 21.99 -8.14
C GLU A 54 0.02 22.10 -8.66
N ALA A 55 0.97 21.54 -7.93
CA ALA A 55 2.37 21.50 -8.34
C ALA A 55 2.57 20.73 -9.66
N LEU A 56 1.86 19.61 -9.83
CA LEU A 56 1.87 18.85 -11.08
C LEU A 56 1.27 19.65 -12.24
N GLU A 57 0.16 20.37 -12.01
CA GLU A 57 -0.55 21.12 -13.04
C GLU A 57 0.18 22.40 -13.48
N THR A 58 1.05 22.93 -12.62
CA THR A 58 1.82 24.16 -12.85
C THR A 58 3.26 23.92 -13.27
N ASP A 59 3.66 22.66 -13.49
CA ASP A 59 5.04 22.24 -13.76
C ASP A 59 6.02 22.80 -12.71
N ASP A 60 5.64 22.74 -11.43
CA ASP A 60 6.44 23.28 -10.34
C ASP A 60 7.82 22.60 -10.29
N PRO A 61 8.94 23.37 -10.33
CA PRO A 61 10.28 22.81 -10.19
C PRO A 61 10.50 21.99 -8.91
N GLN A 62 9.71 22.22 -7.85
CA GLN A 62 9.73 21.49 -6.58
C GLN A 62 8.82 20.26 -6.55
N PHE A 63 8.20 19.90 -7.69
CA PHE A 63 7.34 18.73 -7.77
C PHE A 63 8.01 17.43 -7.30
N PRO A 64 9.30 17.14 -7.58
CA PRO A 64 9.94 15.94 -7.05
C PRO A 64 9.90 15.85 -5.52
N GLU A 65 10.17 16.95 -4.81
CA GLU A 65 10.11 17.01 -3.36
C GLU A 65 8.67 16.91 -2.84
N LEU A 66 7.72 17.58 -3.49
CA LEU A 66 6.29 17.51 -3.15
C LEU A 66 5.72 16.12 -3.39
N HIS A 67 6.21 15.40 -4.40
CA HIS A 67 5.81 14.04 -4.68
C HIS A 67 6.26 13.07 -3.59
N VAL A 68 7.51 13.18 -3.14
CA VAL A 68 8.02 12.43 -1.98
C VAL A 68 7.22 12.80 -0.72
N ALA A 69 6.99 14.09 -0.48
CA ALA A 69 6.25 14.56 0.68
C ALA A 69 4.79 14.06 0.71
N TRP A 70 4.13 14.01 -0.44
CA TRP A 70 2.77 13.46 -0.56
C TRP A 70 2.72 11.98 -0.18
N ILE A 71 3.64 11.18 -0.74
CA ILE A 71 3.70 9.75 -0.42
C ILE A 71 4.02 9.53 1.06
N ASP A 72 5.00 10.27 1.59
CA ASP A 72 5.38 10.20 3.00
C ASP A 72 4.22 10.62 3.92
N GLU A 73 3.43 11.63 3.55
CA GLU A 73 2.25 12.07 4.31
C GLU A 73 1.19 10.98 4.39
N VAL A 74 0.92 10.29 3.27
CA VAL A 74 -0.01 9.14 3.24
C VAL A 74 0.52 7.98 4.09
N LEU A 75 1.78 7.60 3.94
CA LEU A 75 2.36 6.45 4.64
C LEU A 75 2.54 6.71 6.14
N ALA A 76 3.20 7.82 6.50
CA ALA A 76 3.56 8.10 7.89
C ALA A 76 2.35 8.49 8.73
N ARG A 77 1.44 9.32 8.20
CA ARG A 77 0.33 9.91 8.97
C ARG A 77 -1.05 9.42 8.54
N GLY A 78 -1.26 9.21 7.25
CA GLY A 78 -2.49 8.60 6.76
C GLY A 78 -2.68 7.19 7.32
N LEU A 79 -1.68 6.34 7.09
CA LEU A 79 -1.60 4.96 7.58
C LEU A 79 -0.99 4.83 8.99
N GLU A 80 -0.52 5.93 9.58
CA GLU A 80 0.08 5.96 10.93
C GLU A 80 1.32 5.06 11.06
N LEU A 81 2.02 4.75 9.97
CA LEU A 81 3.17 3.84 9.99
C LEU A 81 4.44 4.48 10.58
N ASP A 82 4.47 5.80 10.71
CA ASP A 82 5.60 6.56 11.27
C ASP A 82 5.17 7.96 11.77
N GLU A 83 4.05 8.04 12.49
CA GLU A 83 3.49 9.34 12.91
C GLU A 83 4.43 10.15 13.82
N ASP A 84 5.24 9.46 14.63
CA ASP A 84 6.20 10.05 15.56
C ASP A 84 7.63 10.19 15.01
N GLY A 85 7.87 9.70 13.78
CA GLY A 85 9.15 9.78 13.08
C GLY A 85 10.28 8.95 13.70
N LYS A 86 9.96 7.97 14.55
CA LYS A 86 10.99 7.10 15.15
C LYS A 86 11.49 6.01 14.20
N ALA A 87 10.77 5.75 13.12
CA ALA A 87 11.05 4.68 12.17
C ALA A 87 11.06 3.28 12.82
N ASP A 88 10.33 3.07 13.91
CA ASP A 88 10.20 1.77 14.61
C ASP A 88 9.42 0.76 13.76
N VAL A 89 8.52 1.23 12.89
CA VAL A 89 7.64 0.39 12.05
C VAL A 89 7.96 0.54 10.58
N LEU A 90 8.03 1.77 10.05
CA LEU A 90 8.33 2.05 8.65
C LEU A 90 9.83 2.28 8.45
N LYS A 91 10.51 1.31 7.84
CA LYS A 91 11.93 1.42 7.46
C LYS A 91 12.07 2.00 6.05
N ARG A 92 13.12 2.80 5.85
CA ARG A 92 13.42 3.48 4.57
C ARG A 92 14.50 2.74 3.76
N ALA A 93 14.81 3.26 2.57
CA ALA A 93 15.58 2.60 1.52
C ALA A 93 16.93 2.05 1.99
N ASP A 94 17.73 2.83 2.74
CA ASP A 94 19.05 2.38 3.21
C ASP A 94 18.95 1.13 4.10
N TRP A 95 17.96 1.10 5.00
CA TRP A 95 17.72 -0.06 5.85
C TRP A 95 17.18 -1.23 5.02
N CYS A 96 16.27 -0.96 4.07
CA CYS A 96 15.69 -1.99 3.21
C CYS A 96 16.74 -2.66 2.30
N ALA A 97 17.63 -1.88 1.68
CA ALA A 97 18.73 -2.40 0.87
C ALA A 97 19.68 -3.30 1.70
N ALA A 98 19.94 -2.94 2.96
CA ALA A 98 20.79 -3.73 3.85
C ALA A 98 20.13 -5.01 4.38
N ASN A 99 18.81 -5.05 4.54
CA ASN A 99 18.12 -6.12 5.28
C ASN A 99 17.09 -6.93 4.47
N LEU A 100 16.57 -6.39 3.37
CA LEU A 100 15.44 -6.95 2.60
C LEU A 100 15.74 -7.10 1.10
N SER A 101 17.01 -7.19 0.74
CA SER A 101 17.43 -7.43 -0.65
C SER A 101 17.24 -8.90 -1.05
N ALA A 102 16.70 -9.12 -2.25
CA ALA A 102 16.55 -10.44 -2.85
C ALA A 102 17.21 -10.48 -4.23
N THR A 103 18.02 -11.51 -4.48
CA THR A 103 18.59 -11.76 -5.82
C THR A 103 17.60 -12.58 -6.63
N LEU A 104 17.37 -12.18 -7.89
CA LEU A 104 16.62 -12.94 -8.88
C LEU A 104 17.58 -13.42 -9.98
N PRO A 105 18.18 -14.62 -9.84
CA PRO A 105 19.20 -15.11 -10.76
C PRO A 105 18.70 -15.22 -12.21
N GLU A 106 17.43 -15.58 -12.40
CA GLU A 106 16.77 -15.68 -13.71
C GLU A 106 16.74 -14.37 -14.49
N HIS A 107 16.82 -13.24 -13.77
CA HIS A 107 16.81 -11.90 -14.34
C HIS A 107 18.16 -11.17 -14.19
N GLY A 108 19.09 -11.73 -13.41
CA GLY A 108 20.39 -11.12 -13.15
C GLY A 108 20.31 -9.81 -12.36
N VAL A 109 19.24 -9.62 -11.58
CA VAL A 109 19.00 -8.39 -10.79
C VAL A 109 18.92 -8.69 -9.30
N MET A 110 19.16 -7.65 -8.50
CA MET A 110 18.87 -7.63 -7.07
C MET A 110 17.77 -6.60 -6.83
N LEU A 111 16.70 -7.00 -6.14
CA LEU A 111 15.60 -6.13 -5.78
C LEU A 111 15.65 -5.81 -4.29
N ALA A 112 15.31 -4.57 -3.94
CA ALA A 112 15.00 -4.15 -2.58
C ALA A 112 13.79 -3.20 -2.63
N PRO A 113 12.96 -3.17 -1.59
CA PRO A 113 11.90 -2.17 -1.50
C PRO A 113 12.49 -0.80 -1.10
N ASP A 114 11.76 0.28 -1.39
CA ASP A 114 12.13 1.63 -0.97
C ASP A 114 11.73 1.89 0.49
N LEU A 115 10.61 1.29 0.92
CA LEU A 115 10.22 1.25 2.32
C LEU A 115 9.68 -0.12 2.70
N ALA A 116 9.68 -0.44 3.99
CA ALA A 116 9.06 -1.67 4.49
C ALA A 116 8.40 -1.44 5.85
N VAL A 117 7.23 -2.03 6.03
CA VAL A 117 6.59 -2.19 7.35
C VAL A 117 7.19 -3.43 8.00
N ILE A 118 7.75 -3.29 9.19
CA ILE A 118 8.35 -4.40 9.94
C ILE A 118 7.76 -4.55 11.34
N ASP A 119 7.93 -5.74 11.90
CA ASP A 119 7.74 -6.01 13.32
C ASP A 119 9.10 -6.18 14.01
N GLU A 120 9.59 -5.13 14.67
CA GLU A 120 10.85 -5.17 15.43
C GLU A 120 10.79 -6.17 16.60
N GLN A 121 9.63 -6.36 17.20
CA GLN A 121 9.45 -7.32 18.31
C GLN A 121 9.56 -8.76 17.84
N ARG A 122 9.33 -9.01 16.54
CA ARG A 122 9.52 -10.31 15.89
C ARG A 122 10.80 -10.37 15.04
N GLY A 123 11.87 -9.72 15.51
CA GLY A 123 13.19 -9.80 14.88
C GLY A 123 13.24 -9.12 13.51
N ASN A 124 12.60 -7.96 13.40
CA ASN A 124 12.47 -7.18 12.16
C ASN A 124 11.75 -7.94 11.03
N LYS A 125 10.75 -8.76 11.37
CA LYS A 125 9.98 -9.52 10.38
C LYS A 125 9.29 -8.53 9.40
N PRO A 126 9.49 -8.66 8.08
CA PRO A 126 8.79 -7.82 7.11
C PRO A 126 7.31 -8.19 7.05
N LEU A 127 6.43 -7.19 7.18
CA LEU A 127 4.98 -7.31 7.12
C LEU A 127 4.41 -6.81 5.79
N MET A 128 5.03 -5.81 5.17
CA MET A 128 4.69 -5.31 3.84
C MET A 128 5.89 -4.58 3.22
N HIS A 129 6.17 -4.87 1.95
CA HIS A 129 7.13 -4.10 1.14
C HIS A 129 6.47 -2.92 0.47
N ILE A 130 7.19 -1.81 0.25
CA ILE A 130 6.67 -0.63 -0.42
C ILE A 130 7.69 -0.16 -1.46
N HIS A 131 7.23 0.11 -2.68
CA HIS A 131 8.07 0.67 -3.74
C HIS A 131 7.35 1.87 -4.37
N THR A 132 8.09 2.96 -4.55
CA THR A 132 7.56 4.22 -5.05
C THR A 132 8.12 4.50 -6.45
N TYR A 133 7.28 5.08 -7.31
CA TYR A 133 7.63 5.43 -8.68
C TYR A 133 7.29 6.89 -8.95
N GLY A 134 7.91 7.49 -9.95
CA GLY A 134 7.52 8.81 -10.43
C GLY A 134 6.06 8.85 -10.88
N GLN A 135 5.41 10.00 -10.71
CA GLN A 135 4.00 10.23 -11.02
C GLN A 135 3.57 9.83 -12.44
N ASP A 136 4.48 9.92 -13.40
CA ASP A 136 4.26 9.61 -14.81
C ASP A 136 4.37 8.10 -15.13
N VAL A 137 4.83 7.30 -14.18
CA VAL A 137 4.99 5.85 -14.35
C VAL A 137 3.63 5.16 -14.26
N ASP A 138 3.26 4.46 -15.33
CA ASP A 138 2.17 3.49 -15.33
C ASP A 138 2.63 2.19 -14.65
N LEU A 139 1.94 1.80 -13.57
CA LEU A 139 2.27 0.63 -12.77
C LEU A 139 2.00 -0.71 -13.49
N ASP A 140 1.22 -0.70 -14.57
CA ASP A 140 0.95 -1.87 -15.43
C ASP A 140 1.79 -1.86 -16.72
N ALA A 141 2.53 -0.79 -16.99
CA ALA A 141 3.39 -0.70 -18.16
C ALA A 141 4.74 -1.38 -17.91
N THR A 142 5.26 -2.06 -18.94
CA THR A 142 6.58 -2.69 -18.86
C THR A 142 7.67 -1.62 -18.86
N LEU A 143 8.51 -1.64 -17.82
CA LEU A 143 9.69 -0.78 -17.69
C LEU A 143 10.95 -1.62 -17.80
N LYS A 144 11.98 -1.09 -18.46
CA LYS A 144 13.30 -1.72 -18.52
C LYS A 144 14.23 -1.05 -17.50
N LEU A 145 14.27 -1.62 -16.29
CA LEU A 145 15.15 -1.17 -15.21
C LEU A 145 16.19 -2.25 -14.92
N ASP A 146 17.45 -1.85 -14.74
CA ASP A 146 18.57 -2.78 -14.45
C ASP A 146 18.69 -3.94 -15.44
N GLY A 147 18.35 -3.69 -16.71
CA GLY A 147 18.39 -4.70 -17.78
C GLY A 147 17.20 -5.65 -17.83
N TRP A 148 16.31 -5.64 -16.82
CA TRP A 148 15.10 -6.48 -16.78
C TRP A 148 13.85 -5.70 -17.21
N ALA A 149 13.14 -6.21 -18.21
CA ALA A 149 11.85 -5.67 -18.65
C ALA A 149 10.72 -6.35 -17.86
N ALA A 150 10.06 -5.59 -16.99
CA ALA A 150 8.92 -6.04 -16.19
C ALA A 150 8.05 -4.84 -15.78
N THR A 151 6.80 -5.11 -15.43
CA THR A 151 5.94 -4.08 -14.83
C THR A 151 6.36 -3.80 -13.37
N PRO A 152 6.11 -2.59 -12.85
CA PRO A 152 6.21 -2.30 -11.41
C PRO A 152 5.49 -3.34 -10.53
N ALA A 153 4.28 -3.74 -10.93
CA ALA A 153 3.50 -4.76 -10.24
C ALA A 153 4.22 -6.13 -10.20
N ASP A 154 4.75 -6.60 -11.33
CA ASP A 154 5.49 -7.88 -11.40
C ASP A 154 6.76 -7.87 -10.56
N ARG A 155 7.49 -6.73 -10.55
CA ARG A 155 8.69 -6.57 -9.71
C ARG A 155 8.36 -6.75 -8.23
N MET A 156 7.27 -6.15 -7.77
CA MET A 156 6.81 -6.31 -6.39
C MET A 156 6.42 -7.77 -6.10
N VAL A 157 5.74 -8.46 -7.03
CA VAL A 157 5.40 -9.89 -6.87
C VAL A 157 6.65 -10.74 -6.68
N GLN A 158 7.68 -10.53 -7.50
CA GLN A 158 8.92 -11.30 -7.38
C GLN A 158 9.65 -10.99 -6.07
N LEU A 159 9.72 -9.72 -5.67
CA LEU A 159 10.30 -9.32 -4.38
C LEU A 159 9.57 -9.97 -3.20
N CYS A 160 8.23 -9.89 -3.17
CA CYS A 160 7.40 -10.50 -2.13
C CYS A 160 7.66 -12.01 -2.03
N ARG A 161 7.66 -12.72 -3.16
CA ARG A 161 7.88 -14.17 -3.17
C ARG A 161 9.31 -14.56 -2.80
N ALA A 162 10.31 -13.83 -3.27
CA ALA A 162 11.71 -14.12 -2.99
C ALA A 162 12.10 -13.86 -1.52
N THR A 163 11.45 -12.89 -0.87
CA THR A 163 11.67 -12.56 0.55
C THR A 163 10.72 -13.31 1.50
N GLY A 164 9.69 -13.98 0.98
CA GLY A 164 8.65 -14.63 1.78
C GLY A 164 7.66 -13.66 2.46
N CYS A 165 7.72 -12.37 2.16
CA CYS A 165 6.75 -11.37 2.61
C CYS A 165 5.62 -11.24 1.59
N ARG A 166 4.43 -11.75 1.89
CA ARG A 166 3.33 -11.84 0.90
C ARG A 166 2.75 -10.49 0.46
N LEU A 167 2.86 -9.44 1.28
CA LEU A 167 2.23 -8.15 1.01
C LEU A 167 3.23 -7.15 0.42
N GLY A 168 2.79 -6.43 -0.60
CA GLY A 168 3.50 -5.33 -1.22
C GLY A 168 2.57 -4.15 -1.50
N LEU A 169 3.09 -2.93 -1.51
CA LEU A 169 2.40 -1.72 -1.91
C LEU A 169 3.23 -1.00 -2.96
N VAL A 170 2.66 -0.82 -4.14
CA VAL A 170 3.30 -0.09 -5.25
C VAL A 170 2.54 1.21 -5.47
N THR A 171 3.24 2.33 -5.53
CA THR A 171 2.59 3.64 -5.71
C THR A 171 3.37 4.57 -6.61
N ASN A 172 2.65 5.35 -7.42
CA ASN A 172 3.17 6.52 -8.12
C ASN A 172 2.57 7.82 -7.54
N GLY A 173 2.08 7.80 -6.31
CA GLY A 173 1.40 8.92 -5.65
C GLY A 173 -0.08 9.06 -6.01
N GLU A 174 -0.46 8.81 -7.27
CA GLU A 174 -1.87 8.77 -7.67
C GLU A 174 -2.51 7.40 -7.38
N ARG A 175 -1.93 6.33 -7.91
CA ARG A 175 -2.41 4.96 -7.76
C ARG A 175 -1.67 4.28 -6.64
N TRP A 176 -2.42 3.69 -5.72
CA TRP A 176 -1.92 2.92 -4.59
C TRP A 176 -2.34 1.47 -4.76
N MET A 177 -1.44 0.64 -5.28
CA MET A 177 -1.71 -0.75 -5.62
C MET A 177 -1.18 -1.69 -4.53
N LEU A 178 -2.09 -2.30 -3.77
CA LEU A 178 -1.79 -3.43 -2.91
C LEU A 178 -1.55 -4.68 -3.76
N VAL A 179 -0.50 -5.42 -3.44
CA VAL A 179 -0.13 -6.71 -3.98
C VAL A 179 -0.20 -7.74 -2.85
N ASP A 180 -0.99 -8.78 -3.03
CA ASP A 180 -0.89 -10.01 -2.24
C ASP A 180 -0.31 -11.11 -3.12
N ALA A 181 0.94 -11.50 -2.86
CA ALA A 181 1.73 -12.43 -3.66
C ALA A 181 2.17 -13.65 -2.82
N PRO A 182 1.24 -14.51 -2.38
CA PRO A 182 1.60 -15.75 -1.69
C PRO A 182 2.47 -16.64 -2.59
N VAL A 183 3.45 -17.32 -1.98
CA VAL A 183 4.29 -18.29 -2.69
C VAL A 183 3.42 -19.48 -3.13
N GLY A 184 3.46 -19.80 -4.42
CA GLY A 184 2.73 -20.95 -4.98
C GLY A 184 1.21 -20.76 -5.14
N ALA A 185 0.68 -19.55 -4.93
CA ALA A 185 -0.73 -19.24 -5.13
C ALA A 185 -0.92 -18.00 -6.03
N VAL A 186 -2.17 -17.78 -6.44
CA VAL A 186 -2.55 -16.67 -7.32
C VAL A 186 -2.30 -15.34 -6.62
N THR A 187 -1.75 -14.39 -7.36
CA THR A 187 -1.52 -13.03 -6.88
C THR A 187 -2.80 -12.20 -6.97
N THR A 188 -3.00 -11.31 -6.02
CA THR A 188 -4.06 -10.32 -6.04
C THR A 188 -3.49 -8.92 -6.12
N PHE A 189 -4.15 -8.08 -6.91
CA PHE A 189 -3.88 -6.66 -7.03
C PHE A 189 -5.14 -5.88 -6.66
N ALA A 190 -5.02 -4.87 -5.81
CA ALA A 190 -6.12 -3.97 -5.47
C ALA A 190 -5.64 -2.53 -5.48
N SER A 191 -6.24 -1.68 -6.31
CA SER A 191 -5.79 -0.29 -6.52
C SER A 191 -6.79 0.73 -6.01
N TRP A 192 -6.31 1.65 -5.19
CA TRP A 192 -6.98 2.88 -4.84
C TRP A 192 -6.40 4.05 -5.63
N TYR A 193 -7.25 5.02 -5.96
CA TYR A 193 -6.83 6.24 -6.66
C TYR A 193 -7.04 7.44 -5.76
N ALA A 194 -5.97 8.20 -5.51
CA ALA A 194 -5.98 9.34 -4.60
C ALA A 194 -7.01 10.41 -5.01
N ARG A 195 -7.23 10.61 -6.32
CA ARG A 195 -8.26 11.53 -6.85
C ARG A 195 -9.68 11.24 -6.39
N ILE A 196 -9.97 9.99 -6.03
CA ILE A 196 -11.30 9.53 -5.64
C ILE A 196 -11.54 9.80 -4.15
N TRP A 197 -10.50 9.91 -3.32
CA TRP A 197 -10.62 10.01 -1.86
C TRP A 197 -11.46 11.20 -1.37
N SER A 198 -11.43 12.33 -2.08
CA SER A 198 -12.26 13.50 -1.74
C SER A 198 -13.71 13.37 -2.20
N GLN A 199 -13.95 12.64 -3.30
CA GLN A 199 -15.26 12.45 -3.92
C GLN A 199 -16.03 11.32 -3.23
N GLU A 200 -15.33 10.22 -2.94
CA GLU A 200 -15.85 9.02 -2.30
C GLU A 200 -15.03 8.72 -1.04
N PRO A 201 -15.26 9.40 0.10
CA PRO A 201 -14.47 9.25 1.32
C PRO A 201 -14.38 7.82 1.86
N ILE A 202 -15.32 6.97 1.48
CA ILE A 202 -15.30 5.55 1.86
C ILE A 202 -14.10 4.80 1.27
N THR A 203 -13.61 5.19 0.10
CA THR A 203 -12.42 4.58 -0.51
C THR A 203 -11.17 4.86 0.33
N LEU A 204 -11.02 6.09 0.84
CA LEU A 204 -9.95 6.45 1.77
C LEU A 204 -10.11 5.74 3.12
N GLN A 205 -11.33 5.63 3.64
CA GLN A 205 -11.59 4.84 4.85
C GLN A 205 -11.16 3.39 4.66
N ALA A 206 -11.53 2.74 3.55
CA ALA A 206 -11.15 1.37 3.25
C ALA A 206 -9.63 1.21 3.16
N PHE A 207 -8.96 2.15 2.47
CA PHE A 207 -7.50 2.20 2.35
C PHE A 207 -6.82 2.26 3.73
N VAL A 208 -7.21 3.22 4.57
CA VAL A 208 -6.62 3.41 5.91
C VAL A 208 -6.94 2.25 6.86
N HIS A 209 -8.15 1.69 6.82
CA HIS A 209 -8.53 0.57 7.69
C HIS A 209 -7.89 -0.76 7.31
N LEU A 210 -7.56 -0.95 6.02
CA LEU A 210 -6.86 -2.14 5.54
C LEU A 210 -5.34 -2.04 5.65
N LEU A 211 -4.76 -0.85 5.45
CA LEU A 211 -3.31 -0.67 5.37
C LEU A 211 -2.72 0.16 6.52
N GLY A 212 -3.55 0.63 7.45
CA GLY A 212 -3.11 1.38 8.61
C GLY A 212 -2.38 0.49 9.62
N ILE A 213 -1.52 1.11 10.44
CA ILE A 213 -0.66 0.45 11.42
C ILE A 213 -1.40 -0.61 12.24
N ARG A 214 -2.61 -0.32 12.72
CA ARG A 214 -3.42 -1.25 13.53
C ARG A 214 -3.59 -2.60 12.85
N ARG A 215 -3.82 -2.63 11.53
CA ARG A 215 -4.06 -3.90 10.81
C ARG A 215 -2.85 -4.83 10.83
N PHE A 216 -1.64 -4.32 11.03
CA PHE A 216 -0.43 -5.12 11.10
C PHE A 216 -0.11 -5.63 12.52
N PHE A 217 -0.69 -5.02 13.56
CA PHE A 217 -0.39 -5.31 14.97
C PHE A 217 -1.60 -5.76 15.81
N VAL A 218 -2.75 -6.05 15.17
CA VAL A 218 -3.85 -6.84 15.76
C VAL A 218 -3.46 -8.32 15.91
N ASP A 219 -4.33 -9.10 16.55
CA ASP A 219 -4.19 -10.55 16.64
C ASP A 219 -4.00 -11.18 15.26
N GLU A 220 -3.12 -12.18 15.18
CA GLU A 220 -2.65 -12.76 13.91
C GLU A 220 -3.78 -13.15 12.94
N PRO A 221 -4.90 -13.78 13.36
CA PRO A 221 -6.01 -14.11 12.45
C PRO A 221 -6.73 -12.91 11.83
N GLU A 222 -6.58 -11.72 12.42
CA GLU A 222 -7.15 -10.46 11.97
C GLU A 222 -6.16 -9.62 11.15
N GLN A 223 -4.87 -9.97 11.14
CA GLN A 223 -3.89 -9.25 10.32
C GLN A 223 -4.18 -9.42 8.83
N LEU A 224 -3.86 -8.41 8.02
CA LEU A 224 -4.19 -8.40 6.58
C LEU A 224 -3.71 -9.65 5.86
N ALA A 225 -2.48 -10.08 6.14
CA ALA A 225 -1.89 -11.30 5.60
C ALA A 225 -2.71 -12.56 5.92
N ALA A 226 -3.29 -12.65 7.12
CA ALA A 226 -4.15 -13.77 7.51
C ALA A 226 -5.53 -13.65 6.87
N LEU A 227 -6.08 -12.44 6.73
CA LEU A 227 -7.34 -12.21 6.04
C LEU A 227 -7.28 -12.70 4.58
N PHE A 228 -6.19 -12.41 3.85
CA PHE A 228 -5.96 -12.96 2.51
C PHE A 228 -5.66 -14.46 2.48
N ALA A 229 -5.27 -15.08 3.60
CA ALA A 229 -5.12 -16.53 3.70
C ALA A 229 -6.47 -17.25 3.88
N ARG A 230 -7.56 -16.52 4.18
CA ARG A 230 -8.87 -17.13 4.41
C ARG A 230 -9.46 -17.63 3.09
N PRO A 231 -10.16 -18.77 3.12
CA PRO A 231 -10.85 -19.27 1.94
C PRO A 231 -11.96 -18.30 1.51
N LEU A 232 -12.09 -18.09 0.20
CA LEU A 232 -13.20 -17.39 -0.43
C LEU A 232 -14.46 -18.29 -0.31
N LYS A 233 -15.21 -18.16 0.79
CA LYS A 233 -16.51 -18.83 0.96
C LYS A 233 -17.65 -17.88 0.72
#